data_AF-A0A2U8W735-F1
#
_entry.id   AF-A0A2U8W735-F1
#
_cell.length_a   1.000
_cell.length_b   1.000
_cell.length_c   1.000
_cell.angle_alpha   90.00
_cell.angle_beta   90.00
_cell.angle_gamma   90.00
#
_symmetry.space_group_name_H-M   'P 1'
#
loop_
_entity.id
_entity.type
_entity.pdbx_description
1 polymer ?
#
loop_
_entity_poly.entity_id
_entity_poly.type
_entity_poly.pdbx_seq_one_letter_code
_entity_poly.pdbx_strand_id
1 'polypeptide(L)' 'MAEDSAAPPEPRIVNVSEPWERAYWARRFMVPVEKVQAAVEAVGDDPARVAAHLGRDWPGHEAIV' A
#
# COMPACT_ATOMS: atom_id res chain seq x y z
N MET A 1 -1.28 -21.42 -23.73
CA MET A 1 -1.78 -20.38 -22.82
C MET A 1 -0.67 -20.11 -21.82
N ALA A 2 0.29 -19.26 -22.18
CA ALA A 2 1.28 -18.82 -21.21
C ALA A 2 0.64 -17.62 -20.51
N GLU A 3 0.30 -17.81 -19.24
CA GLU A 3 -0.20 -16.76 -18.36
C GLU A 3 0.88 -15.67 -18.31
N ASP A 4 0.65 -14.66 -19.16
CA ASP A 4 1.29 -13.36 -19.08
C ASP A 4 1.10 -12.89 -17.65
N SER A 5 2.16 -13.07 -16.86
CA SER A 5 2.27 -12.61 -15.49
C SER A 5 2.42 -11.10 -15.51
N ALA A 6 1.44 -10.41 -16.10
CA ALA A 6 1.17 -9.02 -15.80
C ALA A 6 0.61 -9.03 -14.38
N ALA A 7 1.51 -8.97 -13.40
CA ALA A 7 1.16 -8.46 -12.09
C ALA A 7 0.33 -7.20 -12.34
N PRO A 8 -0.91 -7.10 -11.83
CA PRO A 8 -1.69 -5.89 -12.01
C PRO A 8 -0.80 -4.71 -11.59
N PRO A 9 -0.83 -3.59 -12.33
CA PRO A 9 0.05 -2.45 -12.06
C PRO A 9 0.01 -2.19 -10.56
N GLU A 10 1.18 -2.22 -9.90
CA GLU A 10 1.24 -2.05 -8.45
C GLU A 10 0.41 -0.81 -8.10
N PRO A 11 -0.63 -0.96 -7.26
CA PRO A 11 -1.52 0.14 -6.96
C PRO A 11 -0.68 1.27 -6.38
N ARG A 12 -0.67 2.40 -7.08
CA ARG A 12 0.13 3.57 -6.70
C ARG A 12 -0.41 4.27 -5.45
N ILE A 13 -1.63 3.90 -5.04
CA ILE A 13 -2.33 4.43 -3.89
C ILE A 13 -2.79 3.30 -2.96
N VAL A 14 -2.82 3.56 -1.66
CA VAL A 14 -3.35 2.68 -0.63
C VAL A 14 -4.86 2.83 -0.58
N ASN A 15 -5.57 2.09 -1.44
CA ASN A 15 -7.01 2.08 -1.39
C ASN A 15 -7.50 1.17 -0.24
N VAL A 16 -8.29 1.76 0.66
CA VAL A 16 -8.93 1.04 1.77
C VAL A 16 -10.42 0.76 1.53
N SER A 17 -10.94 1.17 0.36
CA SER A 17 -12.34 0.95 -0.04
C SER A 17 -12.59 -0.52 -0.39
N GLU A 18 -11.63 -1.13 -1.09
CA GLU A 18 -11.70 -2.53 -1.50
C GLU A 18 -11.14 -3.45 -0.40
N PRO A 19 -11.87 -4.50 0.03
CA PRO A 19 -11.40 -5.42 1.07
C PRO A 19 -10.15 -6.20 0.65
N TRP A 20 -9.97 -6.47 -0.66
CA TRP A 20 -8.81 -7.18 -1.17
C TRP A 20 -7.55 -6.29 -1.20
N GLU A 21 -7.67 -4.99 -1.52
CA GLU A 21 -6.54 -4.05 -1.44
C GLU A 21 -6.08 -3.85 0.00
N ARG A 22 -7.02 -3.73 0.95
CA ARG A 22 -6.69 -3.68 2.38
C ARG A 22 -5.85 -4.87 2.83
N ALA A 23 -6.25 -6.08 2.42
CA ALA A 23 -5.51 -7.30 2.74
C ALA A 23 -4.12 -7.33 2.07
N TYR A 24 -4.01 -6.83 0.84
CA TYR A 24 -2.73 -6.68 0.14
C TYR A 24 -1.78 -5.73 0.91
N TRP A 25 -2.25 -4.53 1.26
CA TRP A 25 -1.46 -3.54 1.98
C TRP A 25 -1.09 -3.98 3.40
N ALA A 26 -2.01 -4.64 4.11
CA ALA A 26 -1.73 -5.24 5.42
C ALA A 26 -0.57 -6.25 5.34
N ARG A 27 -0.56 -7.11 4.32
CA ARG A 27 0.53 -8.06 4.08
C ARG A 27 1.82 -7.35 3.68
N ARG A 28 1.75 -6.32 2.84
CA ARG A 28 2.90 -5.56 2.34
C ARG A 28 3.61 -4.79 3.44
N PHE A 29 2.86 -4.08 4.27
CA PHE A 29 3.38 -3.33 5.42
C PHE A 29 3.62 -4.22 6.65
N MET A 30 3.18 -5.47 6.60
CA MET A 30 3.20 -6.42 7.72
C MET A 30 2.53 -5.85 8.98
N VAL A 31 1.37 -5.20 8.79
CA VAL A 31 0.55 -4.65 9.87
C VAL A 31 -0.92 -5.06 9.69
N PRO A 32 -1.74 -5.00 10.75
CA PRO A 32 -3.18 -5.25 10.63
C PRO A 32 -3.86 -4.29 9.66
N VAL A 33 -4.91 -4.75 8.97
CA VAL A 33 -5.75 -3.92 8.09
C VAL A 33 -6.23 -2.65 8.79
N GLU A 34 -6.59 -2.75 10.07
CA GLU A 34 -7.05 -1.62 10.89
C GLU A 34 -5.97 -0.54 11.03
N LYS A 35 -4.69 -0.94 11.14
CA LYS A 35 -3.55 -0.01 11.20
C LYS A 35 -3.27 0.65 9.85
N VAL A 36 -3.43 -0.09 8.76
CA VAL A 36 -3.34 0.49 7.41
C VAL A 36 -4.45 1.54 7.23
N GLN A 37 -5.68 1.21 7.63
CA GLN A 37 -6.82 2.10 7.48
C GLN A 37 -6.66 3.38 8.30
N ALA A 38 -6.29 3.25 9.58
CA ALA A 38 -6.02 4.41 10.44
C ALA A 38 -4.86 5.27 9.92
N ALA A 39 -3.81 4.65 9.35
CA ALA A 39 -2.72 5.40 8.74
C ALA A 39 -3.19 6.16 7.50
N VAL A 40 -3.97 5.53 6.61
CA VAL A 40 -4.55 6.19 5.43
C VAL A 40 -5.45 7.35 5.82
N GLU A 41 -6.27 7.21 6.86
CA GLU A 41 -7.09 8.32 7.38
C GLU A 41 -6.23 9.46 7.97
N ALA A 42 -5.06 9.15 8.52
CA ALA A 42 -4.18 10.15 9.14
C ALA A 42 -3.29 10.90 8.13
N VAL A 43 -2.79 10.23 7.09
CA VAL A 43 -1.79 10.82 6.16
C VAL A 43 -2.20 10.81 4.68
N GLY A 44 -3.35 10.21 4.36
CA GLY A 44 -3.87 10.04 3.00
C GLY A 44 -3.56 8.66 2.40
N ASP A 45 -4.05 8.42 1.19
CA ASP A 45 -3.86 7.19 0.42
C ASP A 45 -2.47 7.04 -0.21
N ASP A 46 -1.50 7.87 0.16
CA ASP A 46 -0.14 7.78 -0.36
C ASP A 46 0.66 6.68 0.38
N PRO A 47 1.16 5.64 -0.31
CA PRO A 47 1.85 4.51 0.32
C PRO A 47 3.16 4.90 0.99
N ALA A 48 3.87 5.90 0.48
CA ALA A 48 5.12 6.37 1.09
C ALA A 48 4.82 7.10 2.41
N ARG A 49 3.78 7.93 2.45
CA ARG A 49 3.33 8.58 3.70
C ARG A 49 2.81 7.56 4.70
N VAL A 50 2.00 6.60 4.26
CA VAL A 50 1.45 5.54 5.12
C VAL A 50 2.59 4.71 5.71
N ALA A 51 3.57 4.31 4.90
CA ALA A 51 4.75 3.61 5.38
C ALA A 51 5.55 4.44 6.39
N ALA A 52 5.79 5.72 6.11
CA ALA A 52 6.48 6.63 7.01
C ALA A 52 5.73 6.77 8.36
N HIS A 53 4.40 6.89 8.32
CA HIS A 53 3.56 6.93 9.52
C HIS A 53 3.62 5.63 10.32
N LEU A 54 3.68 4.48 9.62
CA LEU A 54 3.81 3.15 10.22
C LEU A 54 5.27 2.81 10.63
N GLY A 55 6.23 3.69 10.37
CA GLY A 55 7.65 3.45 10.60
C GLY A 55 8.20 2.27 9.79
N ARG A 56 7.65 2.03 8.59
CA ARG A 56 8.07 0.99 7.66
C ARG A 56 8.87 1.58 6.51
N ASP A 57 9.87 0.83 6.07
CA ASP A 57 10.61 1.15 4.87
C ASP A 57 9.75 0.82 3.64
N TRP A 58 9.52 1.81 2.78
CA TRP A 58 8.84 1.64 1.50
C TRP A 58 9.88 1.64 0.38
N PRO A 59 10.29 0.47 -0.15
CA PRO A 59 11.38 0.37 -1.12
C PRO A 59 10.99 0.80 -2.56
N GLY A 60 9.91 1.58 -2.73
CA GLY A 60 9.22 1.71 -4.03
C GLY A 60 8.83 3.11 -4.46
N HIS A 61 9.43 4.17 -3.92
CA HIS A 61 9.19 5.52 -4.45
C HIS A 61 10.50 6.26 -4.65
N GLU A 62 11.00 6.24 -5.88
CA GLU A 62 11.87 7.30 -6.36
C GLU A 62 11.04 8.59 -6.25
N ALA A 63 11.35 9.41 -5.25
CA ALA A 63 10.78 10.74 -5.15
C ALA A 63 11.22 11.47 -6.43
N ILE A 64 10.31 11.60 -7.39
CA ILE A 64 10.50 12.52 -8.52
C ILE A 64 10.50 13.91 -7.89
N VAL A 65 11.70 14.39 -7.58
CA VAL A 65 12.03 15.77 -7.23
C VAL A 65 12.01 16.65 -8.47
#